data_AF-A0A958B009-F1
#
_entry.id   AF-A0A958B009-F1
#
_cell.length_a   1.000
_cell.length_b   1.000
_cell.length_c   1.000
_cell.angle_alpha   90.00
_cell.angle_beta   90.00
_cell.angle_gamma   90.00
#
_symmetry.space_group_name_H-M   'P 1'
#
loop_
_entity.id
_entity.type
_entity.pdbx_description
1 polymer ?
#
loop_
_entity_poly.entity_id
_entity_poly.type
_entity_poly.pdbx_seq_one_letter_code
_entity_poly.pdbx_strand_id
1 'polypeptide(L)'
;MTSQIESILRVLFDEDEALPTPDCAPCQDQLTAYIDAQLAGADAAAAFPDVSAHLAGCATCSRVHDELAALLALEQSDQLAAPPVPAAFDFSYLAAPVVQQDPPARPAVRPWRVDAVGRLIVQFSAELLRSLQGPALQPSYLKSDVPRALTW
;
A
#
# COMPACT_ATOMS: atom_id res chain seq x y z
N MET A 1 24.68 -34.18 16.72
CA MET A 1 23.57 -33.24 17.05
C MET A 1 23.20 -32.34 15.87
N THR A 2 24.09 -32.06 14.91
CA THR A 2 23.80 -31.27 13.70
C THR A 2 22.84 -31.95 12.71
N SER A 3 22.96 -33.27 12.53
CA SER A 3 22.11 -34.05 11.60
C SER A 3 20.62 -34.07 11.97
N GLN A 4 20.29 -33.96 13.26
CA GLN A 4 18.89 -33.92 13.71
C GLN A 4 18.24 -32.56 13.47
N ILE A 5 19.00 -31.47 13.62
CA ILE A 5 18.54 -30.11 13.33
C ILE A 5 18.32 -29.95 11.82
N GLU A 6 19.22 -30.46 10.98
CA GLU A 6 19.07 -30.43 9.52
C GLU A 6 17.81 -31.18 9.05
N SER A 7 17.51 -32.33 9.66
CA SER A 7 16.28 -33.08 9.38
C SER A 7 15.02 -32.34 9.83
N ILE A 8 15.07 -31.59 10.94
CA ILE A 8 13.93 -30.81 11.44
C ILE A 8 13.68 -29.57 10.56
N LEU A 9 14.76 -28.86 10.19
CA LEU A 9 14.66 -27.72 9.29
C LEU A 9 14.09 -28.14 7.94
N ARG A 10 14.54 -29.28 7.40
CA ARG A 10 14.02 -29.80 6.14
C ARG A 10 12.53 -30.14 6.23
N VAL A 11 12.04 -30.71 7.32
CA VAL A 11 10.60 -30.97 7.50
C VAL A 11 9.78 -29.69 7.72
N LEU A 12 10.37 -28.65 8.32
CA LEU A 12 9.71 -27.36 8.50
C LEU A 12 9.70 -26.49 7.23
N PHE A 13 10.62 -26.74 6.28
CA PHE A 13 10.83 -25.91 5.10
C PHE A 13 10.69 -26.63 3.74
N ASP A 14 10.60 -27.97 3.69
CA ASP A 14 10.10 -28.68 2.50
C ASP A 14 8.57 -28.62 2.55
N GLU A 15 8.02 -27.62 1.88
CA GLU A 15 6.62 -27.61 1.48
C GLU A 15 6.44 -28.74 0.46
N ASP A 16 5.50 -29.65 0.79
CA ASP A 16 5.02 -30.75 -0.04
C ASP A 16 4.85 -30.36 -1.52
N GLU A 17 5.25 -31.29 -2.38
CA GLU A 17 5.01 -31.39 -3.83
C GLU A 17 4.40 -30.18 -4.56
N ALA A 18 5.20 -29.66 -5.50
CA ALA A 18 4.84 -28.69 -6.53
C ALA A 18 3.63 -29.13 -7.39
N LEU A 19 2.42 -29.00 -6.85
CA LEU A 19 1.29 -28.60 -7.67
C LEU A 19 1.59 -27.20 -8.20
N PRO A 20 1.25 -26.87 -9.46
CA PRO A 20 1.37 -25.51 -9.95
C PRO A 20 0.53 -24.61 -9.05
N THR A 21 1.17 -23.94 -8.10
CA THR A 21 0.49 -22.98 -7.24
C THR A 21 -0.07 -21.91 -8.16
N PRO A 22 -1.40 -21.73 -8.23
CA PRO A 22 -1.96 -20.67 -9.04
C PRO A 22 -1.31 -19.36 -8.60
N ASP A 23 -0.90 -18.52 -9.54
CA ASP A 23 -0.31 -17.24 -9.21
C ASP A 23 -1.33 -16.44 -8.38
N CYS A 24 -1.03 -16.27 -7.09
CA CYS A 24 -1.92 -15.65 -6.13
C CYS A 24 -1.73 -14.13 -6.08
N ALA A 25 -0.61 -13.60 -6.58
CA ALA A 25 -0.26 -12.19 -6.42
C ALA A 25 -1.34 -11.25 -7.01
N PRO A 26 -1.88 -11.48 -8.22
CA PRO A 26 -2.93 -10.62 -8.77
C PRO A 26 -4.21 -10.60 -7.92
N CYS A 27 -4.57 -11.74 -7.32
CA CYS A 27 -5.71 -11.84 -6.41
C CYS A 27 -5.44 -11.08 -5.11
N GLN A 28 -4.25 -11.24 -4.53
CA GLN A 28 -3.87 -10.61 -3.26
C GLN A 28 -3.81 -9.08 -3.36
N ASP A 29 -3.31 -8.55 -4.48
CA ASP A 29 -3.24 -7.10 -4.74
C ASP A 29 -4.63 -6.43 -4.77
N GLN A 30 -5.67 -7.18 -5.14
CA GLN A 30 -7.05 -6.67 -5.27
C GLN A 30 -7.97 -7.11 -4.14
N LEU A 31 -7.51 -7.98 -3.24
CA LEU A 31 -8.35 -8.65 -2.25
C LEU A 31 -9.03 -7.66 -1.29
N THR A 32 -8.31 -6.64 -0.84
CA THR A 32 -8.89 -5.60 0.03
C THR A 32 -10.02 -4.85 -0.65
N ALA A 33 -9.82 -4.41 -1.90
CA ALA A 33 -10.84 -3.67 -2.66
C ALA A 33 -12.08 -4.53 -2.95
N TYR A 34 -11.88 -5.84 -3.17
CA TYR A 34 -12.96 -6.81 -3.31
C TYR A 34 -13.78 -6.93 -2.01
N ILE A 35 -13.12 -7.06 -0.85
CA ILE A 35 -13.79 -7.16 0.45
C ILE A 35 -14.51 -5.85 0.80
N ASP A 36 -13.91 -4.69 0.54
CA ASP A 36 -14.55 -3.40 0.74
C ASP A 36 -15.86 -3.28 -0.05
N ALA A 37 -15.85 -3.74 -1.31
CA ALA A 37 -17.05 -3.79 -2.13
C ALA A 37 -18.12 -4.74 -1.54
N GLN A 38 -17.72 -5.91 -1.03
CA GLN A 38 -18.65 -6.84 -0.35
C GLN A 38 -19.27 -6.21 0.90
N LEU A 39 -18.46 -5.59 1.76
CA LEU A 39 -18.91 -4.96 3.00
C LEU A 39 -19.80 -3.73 2.74
N ALA A 40 -19.55 -3.01 1.64
CA ALA A 40 -20.43 -1.94 1.17
C ALA A 40 -21.76 -2.43 0.56
N GLY A 41 -21.97 -3.75 0.46
CA GLY A 41 -23.16 -4.35 -0.13
C GLY A 41 -23.21 -4.28 -1.67
N ALA A 42 -22.09 -3.99 -2.32
CA ALA A 42 -21.99 -4.02 -3.78
C ALA A 42 -21.78 -5.45 -4.30
N ASP A 43 -22.06 -5.66 -5.59
CA ASP A 43 -21.76 -6.93 -6.25
C ASP A 43 -20.25 -7.02 -6.58
N ALA A 44 -19.47 -7.38 -5.56
CA ALA A 44 -18.03 -7.50 -5.66
C ALA A 44 -17.62 -8.58 -6.68
N ALA A 45 -18.42 -9.64 -6.85
CA ALA A 45 -18.12 -10.70 -7.81
C ALA A 45 -18.23 -10.20 -9.26
N ALA A 46 -19.19 -9.32 -9.55
CA ALA A 46 -19.29 -8.68 -10.86
C ALA A 46 -18.18 -7.63 -11.09
N ALA A 47 -17.77 -6.91 -10.04
CA ALA A 47 -16.71 -5.89 -10.15
C ALA A 47 -15.30 -6.49 -10.25
N PHE A 48 -15.05 -7.64 -9.62
CA PHE A 48 -13.76 -8.33 -9.60
C PHE A 48 -13.93 -9.83 -9.96
N PRO A 49 -14.27 -10.14 -11.21
CA PRO A 49 -14.56 -11.51 -11.64
C PRO A 49 -13.34 -12.43 -11.47
N ASP A 50 -12.13 -11.93 -11.69
CA ASP A 50 -10.89 -12.70 -11.59
C ASP A 50 -10.57 -13.09 -10.13
N VAL A 51 -10.77 -12.16 -9.20
CA VAL A 51 -10.62 -12.41 -7.75
C VAL A 51 -11.65 -13.44 -7.30
N SER A 52 -12.92 -13.26 -7.67
CA SER A 52 -14.01 -14.18 -7.33
C SER A 52 -13.73 -15.61 -7.84
N ALA A 53 -13.29 -15.73 -9.11
CA ALA A 53 -12.93 -17.01 -9.70
C ALA A 53 -11.73 -17.65 -9.00
N HIS A 54 -10.72 -16.86 -8.62
CA HIS A 54 -9.55 -17.37 -7.90
C HIS A 54 -9.89 -17.86 -6.49
N LEU A 55 -10.71 -17.12 -5.74
CA LEU A 55 -11.16 -17.52 -4.41
C LEU A 55 -11.94 -18.84 -4.42
N ALA A 56 -12.71 -19.10 -5.49
CA ALA A 56 -13.39 -20.38 -5.67
C ALA A 56 -12.44 -21.57 -5.94
N GLY A 57 -11.25 -21.31 -6.46
CA GLY A 57 -10.26 -22.34 -6.84
C GLY A 57 -9.07 -22.49 -5.89
N CYS A 58 -8.80 -21.50 -5.03
CA CYS A 58 -7.62 -21.46 -4.17
C CYS A 58 -8.01 -21.39 -2.69
N ALA A 59 -7.88 -22.52 -1.98
CA ALA A 59 -8.21 -22.63 -0.55
C ALA A 59 -7.37 -21.67 0.32
N THR A 60 -6.12 -21.41 -0.04
CA THR A 60 -5.25 -20.46 0.68
C THR A 60 -5.80 -19.04 0.60
N CYS A 61 -6.14 -18.57 -0.60
CA CYS A 61 -6.70 -17.24 -0.78
C CYS A 61 -8.11 -17.11 -0.19
N SER A 62 -8.94 -18.17 -0.25
CA SER A 62 -10.24 -18.20 0.43
C SER A 62 -10.11 -18.03 1.95
N ARG A 63 -9.13 -18.69 2.58
CA ARG A 63 -8.89 -18.53 4.02
C ARG A 63 -8.44 -17.11 4.36
N VAL A 64 -7.50 -16.56 3.60
CA VAL A 64 -7.03 -15.17 3.79
C VAL A 64 -8.17 -14.18 3.61
N HIS A 65 -9.04 -14.39 2.62
CA HIS A 65 -10.25 -13.62 2.42
C HIS A 65 -11.14 -13.62 3.66
N ASP A 66 -11.45 -14.79 4.21
CA ASP A 66 -12.37 -14.91 5.35
C ASP A 66 -11.81 -14.24 6.60
N GLU A 67 -10.51 -14.42 6.87
CA GLU A 67 -9.81 -13.78 7.99
C GLU A 67 -9.81 -12.25 7.85
N LEU A 68 -9.47 -11.74 6.66
CA LEU A 68 -9.41 -10.30 6.40
C LEU A 68 -10.81 -9.66 6.42
N ALA A 69 -11.82 -10.32 5.85
CA ALA A 69 -13.20 -9.85 5.87
C ALA A 69 -13.76 -9.76 7.30
N ALA A 70 -13.45 -10.74 8.15
CA ALA A 70 -13.82 -10.70 9.56
C ALA A 70 -13.17 -9.51 10.28
N LEU A 71 -11.89 -9.24 10.04
CA LEU A 71 -11.18 -8.11 10.65
C LEU A 71 -11.73 -6.75 10.18
N LEU A 72 -11.95 -6.58 8.86
CA LEU A 72 -12.50 -5.34 8.31
C LEU A 72 -13.94 -5.10 8.75
N ALA A 73 -14.76 -6.14 8.92
CA ALA A 73 -16.10 -6.01 9.47
C ALA A 73 -16.08 -5.53 10.95
N LEU A 74 -15.12 -6.01 11.74
CA LEU A 74 -14.92 -5.52 13.12
C LEU A 74 -14.44 -4.07 13.14
N GLU A 75 -13.56 -3.68 12.22
CA GLU A 75 -13.11 -2.28 12.07
C GLU A 75 -14.26 -1.35 11.70
N GLN A 76 -15.06 -1.68 10.67
CA GLN A 76 -16.19 -0.86 10.23
C GLN A 76 -17.29 -0.71 11.28
N SER A 77 -17.42 -1.69 12.17
CA SER A 77 -18.36 -1.67 13.27
C SER A 77 -17.79 -1.11 14.58
N ASP A 78 -16.55 -0.63 14.57
CA ASP A 78 -15.82 -0.11 15.74
C ASP A 78 -15.74 -1.13 16.91
N GLN A 79 -15.71 -2.42 16.57
CA GLN A 79 -15.61 -3.55 17.51
C GLN A 79 -14.20 -4.13 17.57
N LEU A 80 -13.25 -3.54 16.86
CA LEU A 80 -11.85 -3.96 16.91
C LEU A 80 -11.31 -3.73 18.32
N ALA A 81 -10.75 -4.77 18.93
CA ALA A 81 -10.24 -4.68 20.29
C ALA A 81 -9.09 -3.66 20.37
N ALA A 82 -9.25 -2.65 21.23
CA ALA A 82 -8.18 -1.72 21.52
C ALA A 82 -7.01 -2.45 22.20
N PRO A 83 -5.76 -2.30 21.72
CA PRO A 83 -4.60 -2.85 22.38
C PRO A 83 -4.51 -2.32 23.83
N PRO A 84 -4.23 -3.17 24.84
CA PRO A 84 -4.21 -2.74 26.24
C PRO A 84 -3.08 -1.75 26.54
N VAL A 85 -2.02 -1.75 25.72
CA VAL A 85 -0.88 -0.84 25.84
C VAL A 85 -0.52 -0.35 24.43
N PRO A 86 -0.56 0.97 24.16
CA PRO A 86 -0.04 1.53 22.91
C PRO A 86 1.46 1.23 22.77
N ALA A 87 1.90 0.85 21.58
CA ALA A 87 3.33 0.64 21.33
C ALA A 87 4.09 1.97 21.52
N ALA A 88 5.11 1.95 22.39
CA ALA A 88 6.07 3.04 22.49
C ALA A 88 7.19 2.79 21.47
N PHE A 89 7.33 3.66 20.48
CA PHE A 89 8.40 3.59 19.50
C PHE A 89 9.54 4.53 19.92
N ASP A 90 10.76 4.02 19.94
CA ASP A 90 11.96 4.84 20.12
C ASP A 90 12.47 5.31 18.75
N PHE A 91 12.39 6.61 18.51
CA PHE A 91 12.90 7.27 17.30
C PHE A 91 14.27 7.92 17.50
N SER A 92 15.00 7.56 18.57
CA SER A 92 16.33 8.10 18.90
C SER A 92 17.35 7.97 17.76
N TYR A 93 17.24 6.93 16.94
CA TYR A 93 18.09 6.73 15.77
C TYR A 93 17.90 7.77 14.66
N LEU A 94 16.71 8.40 14.55
CA LEU A 94 16.49 9.53 13.63
C LEU A 94 17.16 10.82 14.11
N ALA A 95 17.43 10.90 15.41
CA ALA A 95 18.16 12.01 16.02
C ALA A 95 19.68 11.82 15.99
N ALA A 96 20.18 10.72 15.40
CA ALA A 96 21.60 10.56 15.16
C ALA A 96 22.08 11.74 14.32
N PRO A 97 23.07 12.53 14.80
CA PRO A 97 23.62 13.60 14.00
C PRO A 97 24.17 12.97 12.73
N VAL A 98 23.53 13.27 11.60
CA VAL A 98 24.15 13.04 10.31
C VAL A 98 25.49 13.76 10.40
N VAL A 99 26.60 13.04 10.30
CA VAL A 99 27.92 13.65 10.13
C VAL A 99 27.88 14.34 8.78
N GLN A 100 27.36 15.57 8.76
CA GLN A 100 27.46 16.45 7.62
C GLN A 100 28.95 16.76 7.50
N GLN A 101 29.60 16.13 6.53
CA GLN A 101 30.89 16.60 6.07
C GLN A 101 30.63 17.96 5.43
N ASP A 102 30.80 19.04 6.20
CA ASP A 102 30.58 20.41 5.75
C ASP A 102 31.52 20.72 4.56
N PRO A 103 30.99 20.98 3.35
CA PRO A 103 31.71 21.75 2.36
C PRO A 103 31.81 23.20 2.87
N PRO A 104 32.79 24.02 2.39
CA PRO A 104 32.97 25.38 2.88
C PRO A 104 31.67 26.19 2.80
N ALA A 105 31.37 26.90 3.90
CA ALA A 105 30.11 27.57 4.16
C ALA A 105 29.60 28.42 2.99
N ARG A 106 28.56 27.94 2.31
CA ARG A 106 27.66 28.79 1.51
C ARG A 106 26.64 29.43 2.45
N PRO A 107 26.31 30.73 2.30
CA PRO A 107 25.25 31.35 3.08
C PRO A 107 23.94 30.57 2.87
N ALA A 108 23.37 30.07 3.96
CA ALA A 108 22.12 29.33 3.95
C ALA A 108 20.96 30.28 3.65
N VAL A 109 20.69 30.50 2.37
CA VAL A 109 19.41 31.07 1.94
C VAL A 109 18.36 30.01 2.27
N ARG A 110 17.57 30.24 3.32
CA ARG A 110 16.41 29.37 3.59
C ARG A 110 15.46 29.53 2.41
N PRO A 111 15.20 28.47 1.63
CA PRO A 111 14.31 28.56 0.47
C PRO A 111 12.85 28.60 0.92
N TRP A 112 12.55 28.77 2.20
CA TRP A 112 11.20 28.93 2.69
C TRP A 112 11.13 29.86 3.91
N ARG A 113 9.99 30.53 4.07
CA ARG A 113 9.67 31.40 5.20
C ARG A 113 8.16 31.42 5.43
N VAL A 114 7.75 31.77 6.64
CA VAL A 114 6.34 32.07 6.95
C VAL A 114 6.19 33.60 6.99
N ASP A 115 5.19 34.14 6.29
CA ASP A 115 4.94 35.58 6.31
C ASP A 115 4.19 36.03 7.58
N ALA A 116 3.99 37.34 7.72
CA ALA A 116 3.33 37.92 8.88
C ALA A 116 1.85 37.50 9.04
N VAL A 117 1.26 36.88 8.02
CA VAL A 117 -0.13 36.38 8.02
C VAL A 117 -0.20 34.85 8.07
N GLY A 118 0.92 34.17 8.37
CA GLY A 118 0.97 32.73 8.60
C GLY A 118 1.07 31.87 7.34
N ARG A 119 1.34 32.45 6.16
CA ARG A 119 1.46 31.68 4.90
C ARG A 119 2.87 31.17 4.71
N LEU A 120 2.98 29.91 4.34
CA LEU A 120 4.25 29.29 3.93
C LEU A 120 4.63 29.76 2.51
N ILE A 121 5.74 30.48 2.40
CA ILE A 121 6.34 30.89 1.14
C ILE A 121 7.55 29.99 0.89
N VAL A 122 7.56 29.29 -0.24
CA VAL A 122 8.70 28.47 -0.69
C VAL A 122 9.25 29.06 -1.99
N GLN A 123 10.54 29.37 -2.00
CA GLN A 123 11.30 29.78 -3.17
C GLN A 123 11.98 28.57 -3.80
N PHE A 124 11.47 28.14 -4.95
CA PHE A 124 12.10 27.07 -5.73
C PHE A 124 13.20 27.63 -6.64
N SER A 125 14.24 26.83 -6.88
CA SER A 125 15.25 27.17 -7.89
C SER A 125 14.66 27.02 -9.30
N ALA A 126 15.24 27.74 -10.26
CA ALA A 126 14.82 27.66 -11.65
C ALA A 126 15.03 26.24 -12.22
N GLU A 127 16.07 25.54 -11.79
CA GLU A 127 16.36 24.16 -12.16
C GLU A 127 15.29 23.19 -11.64
N LEU A 128 14.88 23.36 -10.38
CA LEU A 128 13.83 22.53 -9.79
C LEU A 128 12.48 22.78 -10.47
N LEU A 129 12.12 24.05 -10.70
CA LEU A 129 10.92 24.39 -11.45
C LEU A 129 10.94 23.75 -12.84
N ARG A 130 12.09 23.77 -13.53
CA ARG A 130 12.23 23.13 -14.84
C ARG A 130 12.10 21.60 -14.77
N SER A 131 12.57 20.97 -13.70
CA SER A 131 12.41 19.51 -13.49
C SER A 131 10.96 19.10 -13.19
N LEU A 132 10.21 19.96 -12.49
CA LEU A 132 8.80 19.74 -12.15
C LEU A 132 7.88 20.04 -13.35
N GLN A 133 8.33 20.87 -14.28
CA GLN A 133 7.66 21.16 -15.55
C GLN A 133 7.82 20.01 -16.57
N GLY A 134 7.83 18.76 -16.11
CA GLY A 134 7.79 17.58 -16.98
C GLY A 134 6.65 17.66 -18.01
N PRO A 135 6.67 16.83 -19.07
CA PRO A 135 5.63 16.86 -20.09
C PRO A 135 4.26 16.80 -19.41
N ALA A 136 3.35 17.69 -19.82
CA ALA A 136 2.03 17.83 -19.22
C ALA A 136 1.46 16.43 -18.94
N LEU A 137 1.32 16.10 -17.65
CA LEU A 137 0.69 14.87 -17.24
C LEU A 137 -0.71 14.89 -17.86
N GLN A 138 -0.94 14.00 -18.83
CA GLN A 138 -2.28 13.77 -19.35
C GLN A 138 -3.14 13.41 -18.14
N PRO A 139 -4.23 14.13 -17.85
CA PRO A 139 -5.10 13.77 -16.76
C PRO A 139 -5.58 12.34 -16.98
N SER A 140 -5.29 11.45 -16.04
CA SER A 140 -5.64 10.03 -16.06
C SER A 140 -7.16 9.76 -16.14
N TYR A 141 -7.98 10.80 -15.97
CA TYR A 141 -9.44 10.74 -16.11
C TYR A 141 -9.96 10.86 -17.55
N LEU A 142 -9.11 11.15 -18.55
CA LEU A 142 -9.54 11.20 -19.96
C LEU A 142 -9.74 9.81 -20.59
N LYS A 143 -9.54 8.71 -19.86
CA LYS A 143 -9.84 7.35 -20.33
C LYS A 143 -11.26 6.90 -19.98
N SER A 144 -12.23 7.80 -20.14
CA SER A 144 -13.66 7.47 -20.10
C SER A 144 -14.29 7.91 -21.42
N ASP A 145 -13.97 7.20 -22.50
CA ASP A 145 -14.80 7.25 -23.71
C ASP A 145 -16.14 6.59 -23.36
N VAL A 146 -17.07 7.39 -22.85
CA VAL A 146 -18.49 7.07 -22.87
C VAL A 146 -18.94 7.21 -24.33
N PRO A 147 -19.43 6.16 -25.01
CA PRO A 147 -20.03 6.34 -26.32
C PRO A 147 -21.28 7.21 -26.16
N ARG A 148 -21.17 8.46 -26.60
CA ARG A 148 -22.29 9.40 -26.72
C ARG A 148 -23.15 8.97 -27.90
N ALA A 149 -24.06 8.05 -27.67
CA ALA A 149 -25.13 7.70 -28.61
C ALA A 149 -26.46 7.61 -27.86
N LEU A 150 -27.08 8.76 -27.60
CA LEU A 150 -28.54 8.87 -27.45
C LEU A 150 -28.98 10.21 -28.06
N THR A 151 -29.41 10.13 -29.32
CA THR A 151 -30.32 11.08 -29.96
C THR A 151 -31.74 10.61 -29.66
N TRP A 152 -32.51 11.43 -28.94
CA TRP A 152 -33.95 11.59 -29.09
C TRP A 152 -34.27 13.07 -28.89
#